data_AF-A0A5S9M8Q8-F1
#
_entry.id   AF-A0A5S9M8Q8-F1
#
_cell.length_a   1.000
_cell.length_b   1.000
_cell.length_c   1.000
_cell.angle_alpha   90.00
_cell.angle_beta   90.00
_cell.angle_gamma   90.00
#
_symmetry.space_group_name_H-M   'P 1'
#
loop_
_entity.id
_entity.type
_entity.pdbx_description
1 polymer ?
#
loop_
_entity_poly.entity_id
_entity_poly.type
_entity_poly.pdbx_seq_one_letter_code
_entity_poly.pdbx_strand_id
1 'polypeptide(L)'
;MVQVVLAPDLQENLDYHLPLQHISHLKNTIPALELYRQSFRPSDVLKEPYAMVGVTVFAADQTERAEYLATSHYQRFLSLIRNTPGKLKAPVDSMDGLWSPYEKAMVDEQLSSTIIGDKEKKKNRIRSLY
;
A
#
# COMPACT_ATOMS: atom_id res chain seq x y z
N MET A 1 6.63 1.62 8.95
CA MET A 1 5.67 0.68 8.33
C MET A 1 4.32 0.99 8.96
N VAL A 2 3.47 1.73 8.26
CA VAL A 2 2.09 2.00 8.72
C VAL A 2 1.18 1.17 7.83
N GLN A 3 0.75 0.02 8.34
CA GLN A 3 -0.44 -0.67 7.87
C GLN A 3 -1.61 -0.06 8.64
N VAL A 4 -2.44 0.74 7.97
CA VAL A 4 -3.73 1.11 8.56
C VAL A 4 -4.70 -0.02 8.24
N VAL A 5 -4.92 -0.88 9.23
CA VAL A 5 -6.04 -1.81 9.27
C VAL A 5 -7.02 -1.22 10.27
N LEU A 6 -8.21 -0.83 9.81
CA LEU A 6 -9.32 -0.48 10.69
C LEU A 6 -10.59 -1.13 10.17
N ALA A 7 -10.84 -2.38 10.56
CA ALA A 7 -12.19 -2.87 10.70
C ALA A 7 -12.27 -3.58 12.05
N PRO A 8 -12.58 -2.86 13.15
CA PRO A 8 -13.10 -3.54 14.32
C PRO A 8 -14.51 -4.05 13.97
N ASP A 9 -14.84 -5.26 14.43
CA ASP A 9 -16.20 -5.84 14.50
C ASP A 9 -16.64 -6.89 13.46
N LEU A 10 -15.75 -7.69 12.88
CA LEU A 10 -16.18 -8.93 12.19
C LEU A 10 -15.57 -10.19 12.82
N GLN A 11 -16.06 -10.52 14.01
CA GLN A 11 -15.97 -11.87 14.57
C GLN A 11 -17.19 -12.69 14.14
N GLU A 12 -16.90 -13.90 13.64
CA GLU A 12 -17.79 -15.06 13.55
C GLU A 12 -19.09 -14.92 12.76
N ASN A 13 -19.10 -15.43 11.53
CA ASN A 13 -19.90 -16.61 11.15
C ASN A 13 -19.75 -16.92 9.65
N LEU A 14 -19.74 -18.22 9.35
CA LEU A 14 -19.71 -18.79 8.01
C LEU A 14 -20.91 -18.29 7.18
N ASP A 15 -20.69 -18.15 5.86
CA ASP A 15 -21.68 -17.82 4.79
C ASP A 15 -22.10 -16.36 4.54
N TYR A 16 -21.25 -15.37 4.87
CA TYR A 16 -21.51 -13.97 4.52
C TYR A 16 -20.52 -13.43 3.46
N HIS A 17 -21.04 -12.68 2.49
CA HIS A 17 -20.25 -11.83 1.58
C HIS A 17 -19.58 -10.71 2.41
N LEU A 18 -18.36 -10.98 2.88
CA LEU A 18 -17.55 -10.13 3.75
C LEU A 18 -17.14 -8.80 3.08
N PRO A 19 -16.78 -7.75 3.86
CA PRO A 19 -16.18 -6.54 3.32
C PRO A 19 -14.89 -6.88 2.58
N LEU A 20 -14.73 -6.27 1.39
CA LEU A 20 -13.53 -6.47 0.58
C LEU A 20 -12.33 -5.81 1.26
N GLN A 21 -11.38 -6.62 1.71
CA GLN A 21 -10.04 -6.17 2.10
C GLN A 21 -9.10 -6.33 0.90
N HIS A 22 -8.76 -5.22 0.25
CA HIS A 22 -7.81 -5.22 -0.86
C HIS A 22 -6.50 -4.54 -0.45
N ILE A 23 -5.42 -5.32 -0.45
CA ILE A 23 -4.05 -4.87 -0.16
C ILE A 23 -3.37 -4.71 -1.52
N SER A 24 -3.25 -3.49 -2.04
CA SER A 24 -3.08 -3.32 -3.49
C SER A 24 -1.67 -3.02 -4.00
N HIS A 25 -1.38 -3.66 -5.14
CA HIS A 25 -0.83 -2.99 -6.31
C HIS A 25 -1.99 -2.22 -6.98
N LEU A 26 -1.92 -0.88 -6.99
CA LEU A 26 -3.07 0.01 -7.31
C LEU A 26 -3.70 -0.19 -8.70
N LYS A 27 -3.02 -0.82 -9.65
CA LYS A 27 -3.48 -0.97 -11.05
C LYS A 27 -4.87 -1.63 -11.16
N ASN A 28 -5.24 -2.51 -10.22
CA ASN A 28 -6.52 -3.24 -10.28
C ASN A 28 -7.52 -2.81 -9.20
N THR A 29 -7.20 -1.79 -8.38
CA THR A 29 -8.06 -1.41 -7.25
C THR A 29 -9.38 -0.80 -7.71
N ILE A 30 -9.37 0.12 -8.66
CA ILE A 30 -10.61 0.78 -9.14
C ILE A 30 -11.55 -0.23 -9.82
N PRO A 31 -11.12 -1.04 -10.80
CA PRO A 31 -12.01 -2.02 -11.42
C PRO A 31 -12.56 -3.06 -10.43
N ALA A 32 -11.76 -3.48 -9.45
CA ALA A 32 -12.21 -4.42 -8.42
C ALA A 32 -13.28 -3.80 -7.50
N LEU A 33 -13.12 -2.53 -7.11
CA LEU A 33 -14.11 -1.80 -6.31
C LEU A 33 -15.40 -1.54 -7.08
N GLU A 34 -15.29 -1.21 -8.37
CA GLU A 34 -16.46 -1.06 -9.25
C GLU A 34 -17.24 -2.36 -9.36
N LEU A 35 -16.56 -3.47 -9.64
CA LEU A 35 -17.19 -4.79 -9.73
C LEU A 35 -17.86 -5.19 -8.39
N TYR A 36 -17.18 -4.96 -7.27
CA TYR A 36 -17.71 -5.22 -5.93
C TYR A 36 -19.00 -4.43 -5.67
N ARG A 37 -19.00 -3.12 -5.96
CA ARG A 37 -20.17 -2.25 -5.76
C ARG A 37 -21.33 -2.62 -6.69
N GLN A 38 -21.04 -2.95 -7.94
CA GLN A 38 -22.06 -3.36 -8.93
C GLN A 38 -22.72 -4.71 -8.58
N SER A 39 -21.94 -5.63 -8.01
CA SER A 39 -22.41 -6.99 -7.70
C SER A 39 -22.93 -7.14 -6.27
N PHE A 40 -22.87 -6.08 -5.46
CA PHE A 40 -23.22 -6.14 -4.04
C PHE A 40 -24.71 -6.44 -3.84
N ARG A 41 -25.00 -7.36 -2.92
CA ARG A 41 -26.35 -7.68 -2.48
C ARG A 41 -26.48 -7.38 -0.98
N PRO A 42 -27.38 -6.47 -0.59
CA PRO A 42 -27.66 -6.20 0.81
C PRO A 42 -28.02 -7.48 1.57
N SER A 43 -27.57 -7.56 2.82
CA SER A 43 -27.88 -8.67 3.73
C SER A 43 -28.33 -8.13 5.09
N ASP A 44 -28.56 -9.02 6.05
CA ASP A 44 -28.89 -8.62 7.43
C ASP A 44 -27.70 -8.03 8.17
N VAL A 45 -26.48 -8.36 7.77
CA VAL A 45 -25.23 -7.88 8.37
C VAL A 45 -24.77 -6.56 7.75
N LEU A 46 -24.97 -6.38 6.44
CA LEU A 46 -24.48 -5.21 5.72
C LEU A 46 -25.51 -4.74 4.68
N LYS A 47 -26.07 -3.54 4.89
CA LYS A 47 -27.15 -2.98 4.07
C LYS A 47 -26.65 -2.27 2.80
N GLU A 48 -25.39 -1.85 2.77
CA GLU A 48 -24.77 -1.12 1.65
C GLU A 48 -23.32 -1.57 1.44
N PRO A 49 -22.78 -1.49 0.21
CA PRO A 49 -21.42 -1.96 -0.06
C PRO A 49 -20.39 -1.15 0.74
N TYR A 50 -19.56 -1.85 1.51
CA TYR A 50 -18.49 -1.25 2.32
C TYR A 50 -17.14 -1.84 1.92
N ALA A 51 -16.17 -0.98 1.59
CA ALA A 51 -14.84 -1.39 1.17
C ALA A 51 -13.77 -0.52 1.79
N MET A 52 -12.63 -1.14 2.13
CA MET A 52 -11.44 -0.45 2.63
C MET A 52 -10.24 -0.77 1.74
N VAL A 53 -9.51 0.28 1.36
CA VAL A 53 -8.28 0.16 0.58
C VAL A 53 -7.08 0.36 1.50
N GLY A 54 -6.22 -0.66 1.60
CA GLY A 54 -4.95 -0.53 2.29
C GLY A 54 -3.89 0.05 1.37
N VAL A 55 -3.26 1.16 1.77
CA VAL A 55 -2.14 1.78 1.05
C VAL A 55 -0.90 1.88 1.93
N THR A 56 0.28 1.67 1.34
CA THR A 56 1.56 1.82 2.04
C THR A 56 1.99 3.29 2.02
N VAL A 57 2.21 3.87 3.20
CA VAL A 57 2.59 5.28 3.35
C VAL A 57 3.86 5.42 4.21
N PHE A 58 4.85 6.14 3.68
CA PHE A 58 6.04 6.58 4.44
C PHE A 58 5.95 8.06 4.70
N ALA A 59 5.72 8.46 5.96
CA ALA A 59 5.44 9.83 6.38
C ALA A 59 6.45 10.35 7.39
N ALA A 60 6.79 11.62 7.24
CA ALA A 60 7.51 12.42 8.21
C ALA A 60 7.11 13.89 8.05
N ASP A 61 7.55 14.73 8.97
CA ASP A 61 7.28 16.18 8.93
C ASP A 61 8.00 16.87 7.76
N GLN A 62 9.07 16.25 7.26
CA GLN A 62 9.84 16.70 6.11
C GLN A 62 9.87 15.61 5.03
N THR A 63 9.82 16.00 3.76
CA THR A 63 9.79 15.07 2.63
C THR A 63 11.07 14.22 2.57
N GLU A 64 12.23 14.84 2.81
CA GLU A 64 13.54 14.19 2.84
C GLU A 64 13.58 13.07 3.89
N ARG A 65 12.98 13.33 5.06
CA ARG A 65 12.88 12.32 6.12
C ARG A 65 11.96 11.18 5.73
N ALA A 66 10.88 11.45 5.01
CA ALA A 66 9.97 10.41 4.50
C ALA A 66 10.65 9.54 3.43
N GLU A 67 11.43 10.15 2.54
CA GLU A 67 12.22 9.47 1.52
C GLU A 67 13.32 8.61 2.16
N TYR A 68 14.05 9.15 3.14
CA TYR A 68 14.99 8.39 3.95
C TYR A 68 14.31 7.15 4.56
N LEU A 69 13.17 7.30 5.24
CA LEU A 69 12.44 6.16 5.82
C LEU A 69 11.97 5.13 4.78
N ALA A 70 11.68 5.56 3.55
CA ALA A 70 11.31 4.67 2.45
C ALA A 70 12.48 3.81 1.95
N THR A 71 13.74 4.19 2.18
CA THR A 71 14.90 3.41 1.72
C THR A 71 15.00 2.01 2.32
N SER A 72 14.51 1.78 3.54
CA SER A 72 14.34 0.42 4.08
C SER A 72 13.43 -0.45 3.21
N HIS A 73 12.39 0.15 2.63
CA HIS A 73 11.44 -0.53 1.75
C HIS A 73 12.06 -0.84 0.40
N TYR A 74 12.79 0.12 -0.18
CA TYR A 74 13.57 -0.09 -1.40
C TYR A 74 14.58 -1.23 -1.23
N GLN A 75 15.33 -1.24 -0.13
CA GLN A 75 16.28 -2.31 0.17
C GLN A 75 15.60 -3.68 0.28
N ARG A 76 14.40 -3.76 0.86
CA ARG A 76 13.65 -5.02 0.97
C ARG A 76 13.25 -5.55 -0.41
N PHE A 77 12.70 -4.70 -1.28
CA PHE A 77 12.32 -5.12 -2.64
C PHE A 77 13.53 -5.46 -3.50
N LEU A 78 14.64 -4.73 -3.35
CA LEU A 78 15.90 -5.07 -4.02
C LEU A 78 16.40 -6.46 -3.59
N SER A 79 16.36 -6.78 -2.29
CA SER A 79 16.69 -8.12 -1.78
C SER A 79 15.76 -9.21 -2.35
N LEU A 80 14.47 -8.93 -2.55
CA LEU A 80 13.54 -9.86 -3.18
C LEU A 80 13.88 -10.11 -4.66
N ILE A 81 14.15 -9.05 -5.43
CA ILE A 81 14.57 -9.15 -6.84
C ILE A 81 15.86 -9.97 -6.97
N ARG A 82 16.80 -9.79 -6.03
CA ARG A 82 18.07 -10.52 -5.98
C ARG A 82 17.95 -11.93 -5.37
N ASN A 83 16.75 -12.38 -5.01
CA ASN A 83 16.52 -13.65 -4.32
C ASN A 83 17.37 -13.86 -3.05
N THR A 84 17.58 -12.78 -2.30
CA THR A 84 18.32 -12.76 -1.02
C THR A 84 17.46 -12.15 0.10
N PRO A 85 16.30 -12.76 0.40
CA PRO A 85 15.41 -12.25 1.44
C PRO A 85 16.09 -12.29 2.81
N GLY A 86 15.78 -11.29 3.64
CA GLY A 86 16.37 -11.16 4.97
C GLY A 86 15.58 -10.23 5.86
N LYS A 87 16.16 -9.89 7.01
CA LYS A 87 15.56 -8.89 7.92
C LYS A 87 15.47 -7.53 7.23
N LEU A 88 14.48 -6.74 7.65
CA LEU A 88 14.36 -5.37 7.18
C LEU A 88 15.63 -4.59 7.58
N LYS A 89 16.29 -4.00 6.60
CA LYS A 89 17.49 -3.20 6.81
C LYS A 89 17.12 -1.81 7.33
N ALA A 90 18.02 -1.19 8.07
CA ALA A 90 17.87 0.20 8.48
C ALA A 90 17.82 1.13 7.26
N PRO A 91 17.14 2.28 7.35
CA PRO A 91 17.19 3.30 6.31
C PRO A 91 18.62 3.77 6.01
N VAL A 92 18.87 4.12 4.76
CA VAL A 92 20.15 4.66 4.26
C VAL A 92 19.93 6.04 3.65
N ASP A 93 20.99 6.84 3.57
CA ASP A 93 20.89 8.21 3.04
C ASP A 93 20.59 8.26 1.54
N SER A 94 21.07 7.26 0.78
CA SER A 94 20.73 7.09 -0.62
C SER A 94 20.75 5.62 -1.05
N MET A 95 19.90 5.28 -2.01
CA MET A 95 19.94 3.99 -2.71
C MET A 95 20.93 3.99 -3.88
N ASP A 96 21.46 5.16 -4.26
CA ASP A 96 22.45 5.26 -5.32
C ASP A 96 23.72 4.50 -4.95
N GLY A 97 24.23 3.71 -5.89
CA GLY A 97 25.33 2.78 -5.66
C GLY A 97 24.93 1.45 -4.99
N LEU A 98 23.70 1.31 -4.47
CA LEU A 98 23.19 0.03 -3.94
C LEU A 98 22.44 -0.79 -4.99
N TRP A 99 21.81 -0.12 -5.95
CA TRP A 99 21.12 -0.72 -7.09
C TRP A 99 21.74 -0.29 -8.43
N SER A 100 21.53 -1.10 -9.46
CA SER A 100 21.71 -0.70 -10.85
C SER A 100 20.49 0.07 -11.37
N PRO A 101 20.60 0.82 -12.49
CA PRO A 101 19.46 1.50 -13.10
C PRO A 101 18.29 0.55 -13.45
N TYR A 102 18.61 -0.68 -13.86
CA TYR A 102 17.60 -1.71 -14.15
C TYR A 102 16.87 -2.17 -12.89
N GLU A 103 17.61 -2.48 -11.83
CA GLU A 103 17.00 -2.86 -10.54
C GLU A 103 16.18 -1.73 -9.94
N LYS A 104 16.64 -0.48 -10.06
CA LYS A 104 15.86 0.70 -9.65
C LYS A 104 14.51 0.73 -10.36
N ALA A 105 14.49 0.58 -11.68
CA ALA A 105 13.24 0.58 -12.45
C ALA A 105 12.27 -0.54 -12.00
N MET A 106 12.80 -1.75 -11.71
CA MET A 106 11.99 -2.86 -11.20
C MET A 106 11.42 -2.57 -9.80
N VAL A 107 12.23 -2.00 -8.90
CA VAL A 107 11.78 -1.61 -7.56
C VAL A 107 10.73 -0.50 -7.65
N ASP A 108 10.95 0.51 -8.49
CA ASP A 108 10.03 1.62 -8.70
C ASP A 108 8.69 1.14 -9.28
N GLU A 109 8.70 0.19 -10.21
CA GLU A 109 7.48 -0.43 -10.73
C GLU A 109 6.68 -1.14 -9.63
N GLN A 110 7.35 -1.97 -8.83
CA GLN A 110 6.73 -2.70 -7.71
C GLN A 110 6.15 -1.75 -6.67
N LEU A 111 6.78 -0.59 -6.46
CA LEU A 111 6.42 0.39 -5.46
C LEU A 111 5.60 1.57 -6.00
N SER A 112 5.13 1.48 -7.24
CA SER A 112 4.31 2.51 -7.88
C SER A 112 3.05 2.90 -7.10
N SER A 113 2.58 2.03 -6.20
CA SER A 113 1.46 2.28 -5.28
C SER A 113 1.82 2.85 -3.91
N THR A 114 3.10 2.99 -3.60
CA THR A 114 3.57 3.51 -2.32
C THR A 114 3.53 5.03 -2.31
N ILE A 115 3.00 5.62 -1.22
CA ILE A 115 2.93 7.07 -1.06
C ILE A 115 4.05 7.54 -0.13
N ILE A 116 4.94 8.37 -0.65
CA ILE A 116 6.09 8.93 0.08
C ILE A 116 5.98 10.45 0.08
N GLY A 117 6.24 11.09 1.23
CA GLY A 117 6.28 12.54 1.35
C GLY A 117 5.72 13.09 2.66
N ASP A 118 5.66 14.42 2.76
CA ASP A 118 5.10 15.15 3.89
C ASP A 118 3.55 15.11 3.95
N LYS A 119 3.00 15.67 5.03
CA LYS A 119 1.55 15.67 5.34
C LYS A 119 0.71 16.41 4.29
N GLU A 120 1.24 17.48 3.70
CA GLU A 120 0.54 18.34 2.71
C GLU A 120 0.51 17.67 1.33
N LYS A 121 1.66 17.17 0.86
CA LYS A 121 1.80 16.45 -0.43
C LYS A 121 0.92 15.20 -0.47
N LYS A 122 0.64 14.61 0.70
CA LYS A 122 -0.21 13.42 0.85
C LYS A 122 -1.71 13.68 0.79
N LYS A 123 -2.21 14.76 1.36
CA LYS A 123 -3.64 15.08 1.30
C LYS A 123 -4.11 15.16 -0.16
N ASN A 124 -3.25 15.68 -1.03
CA ASN A 124 -3.54 15.80 -2.47
C ASN A 124 -3.42 14.46 -3.20
N ARG A 125 -2.40 13.64 -2.91
CA ARG A 125 -2.22 12.32 -3.55
C ARG A 125 -3.28 11.31 -3.11
N ILE A 126 -3.63 11.28 -1.83
CA ILE A 126 -4.66 10.38 -1.30
C ILE A 126 -6.02 10.74 -1.90
N ARG A 127 -6.34 12.03 -1.99
CA ARG A 127 -7.58 12.52 -2.62
C ARG A 127 -7.63 12.31 -4.14
N SER A 128 -6.50 12.14 -4.83
CA SER A 128 -6.49 11.82 -6.26
C SER A 128 -6.64 10.32 -6.55
N LEU A 129 -6.77 9.47 -5.53
CA LEU A 129 -6.86 8.01 -5.67
C LEU A 129 -8.30 7.49 -5.62
N TYR A 130 -9.28 8.39 -5.53
CA TYR A 130 -10.72 8.14 -5.52
C TYR A 130 -11.47 9.42 -5.88
#